data_AF-W2TZR4-F1
#
_entry.id   AF-W2TZR4-F1
#
_cell.length_a   1.000
_cell.length_b   1.000
_cell.length_c   1.000
_cell.angle_alpha   90.00
_cell.angle_beta   90.00
_cell.angle_gamma   90.00
#
_symmetry.space_group_name_H-M   'P 1'
#
loop_
_entity.id
_entity.type
_entity.pdbx_description
1 polymer ?
#
loop_
_entity_poly.entity_id
_entity_poly.type
_entity_poly.pdbx_seq_one_letter_code
_entity_poly.pdbx_strand_id
1 'polypeptide(L)'
;MAATFLLLDEEFTTIIECFCVDPVACDCTSKPDDMCMGEACFAKIEIFSDEKTAIMQKGCITDIPGGQKGCQYASNYETLHCFCEEDECNTRHKMNNFMTNRLPTVECCACSERQGERCPSENCLRKCRGNYCVVDFDGVEQGCGLGFPRLQSFLRMGNYLDYQGSLICARYEATPATVMNGCTCTQPSGMCNELNKTRNFQVKKVIERRQDEQNYCYSLSHKSSKSFGQEVFKKSTTCEGQFCFISLTTSEIVLESVDFKHDFSEHDEFVGTTRPRFELLAGCLKVDDDNKISLGCTTEYLKNTSEPLSKHCICDSHLCNFHHLVSGIQDSRPRATKKQQEEGERNQNSIPRTPPHLTVNNLADYRIALIPFIPLIILHI
;
A
#
# COMPACT_ATOMS: atom_id res chain seq x y z
N MET A 1 -22.53 0.02 -25.85
CA MET A 1 -21.37 -0.03 -26.75
C MET A 1 -20.36 -0.96 -26.10
N ALA A 2 -20.20 -2.14 -26.69
CA ALA A 2 -19.34 -3.20 -26.21
C ALA A 2 -17.89 -2.82 -26.50
N ALA A 3 -17.06 -2.69 -25.45
CA ALA A 3 -15.61 -2.62 -25.60
C ALA A 3 -15.12 -4.04 -25.89
N THR A 4 -14.97 -4.32 -27.17
CA THR A 4 -14.42 -5.56 -27.71
C THR A 4 -12.94 -5.64 -27.36
N PHE A 5 -12.59 -6.73 -26.68
CA PHE A 5 -11.29 -7.41 -26.64
C PHE A 5 -10.33 -7.01 -27.78
N LEU A 6 -9.35 -6.15 -27.49
CA LEU A 6 -8.20 -5.86 -28.35
C LEU A 6 -7.07 -5.25 -27.49
N LEU A 7 -6.37 -6.05 -26.69
CA LEU A 7 -5.04 -5.69 -26.21
C LEU A 7 -4.22 -6.97 -26.19
N LEU A 8 -3.25 -7.04 -27.11
CA LEU A 8 -2.28 -8.11 -27.42
C LEU A 8 -2.44 -8.85 -28.77
N ASP A 9 -3.40 -8.48 -29.63
CA ASP A 9 -3.42 -8.93 -31.03
C ASP A 9 -3.08 -7.77 -31.99
N GLU A 10 -1.97 -7.96 -32.70
CA GLU A 10 -1.49 -7.30 -33.94
C GLU A 10 -1.01 -5.83 -33.97
N GLU A 11 -1.25 -4.96 -32.98
CA GLU A 11 -0.70 -3.57 -33.00
C GLU A 11 0.45 -3.30 -32.00
N PHE A 12 0.71 -4.19 -31.05
CA PHE A 12 1.91 -4.11 -30.18
C PHE A 12 3.05 -4.96 -30.75
N THR A 13 3.43 -4.70 -32.00
CA THR A 13 4.55 -5.37 -32.70
C THR A 13 5.90 -4.73 -32.35
N THR A 14 5.88 -3.64 -31.59
CA THR A 14 7.08 -2.93 -31.16
C THR A 14 7.16 -2.94 -29.63
N ILE A 15 7.48 -4.12 -29.11
CA ILE A 15 8.22 -4.26 -27.86
C ILE A 15 9.65 -3.81 -28.22
N ILE A 16 9.92 -2.50 -28.17
CA ILE A 16 11.19 -1.90 -28.62
C ILE A 16 12.26 -2.01 -27.53
N GLU A 17 13.45 -2.33 -28.02
CA GLU A 17 14.75 -2.56 -27.42
C GLU A 17 15.10 -1.68 -26.19
N CYS A 18 14.83 -2.19 -24.99
CA CYS A 18 15.90 -2.22 -23.98
C CYS A 18 16.93 -3.26 -24.46
N PHE A 19 18.19 -3.24 -24.00
CA PHE A 19 19.08 -4.42 -23.98
C PHE A 19 18.25 -5.70 -24.01
N CYS A 20 18.15 -6.38 -25.17
CA CYS A 20 17.01 -7.26 -25.47
C CYS A 20 16.67 -8.15 -24.27
N VAL A 21 15.63 -7.76 -23.50
CA VAL A 21 15.01 -8.67 -22.54
C VAL A 21 14.15 -9.55 -23.40
N ASP A 22 14.81 -10.53 -24.01
CA ASP A 22 14.16 -11.60 -24.71
C ASP A 22 13.06 -12.13 -23.76
N PRO A 23 11.77 -12.08 -24.15
CA PRO A 23 10.68 -12.61 -23.33
C PRO A 23 10.85 -14.10 -23.04
N VAL A 24 11.79 -14.76 -23.74
CA VAL A 24 12.31 -16.11 -23.54
C VAL A 24 13.53 -16.17 -22.60
N ALA A 25 14.37 -15.13 -22.43
CA ALA A 25 15.68 -15.24 -21.75
C ALA A 25 15.77 -14.70 -20.31
N CYS A 26 14.69 -14.15 -19.74
CA CYS A 26 14.62 -13.90 -18.29
C CYS A 26 13.70 -14.95 -17.65
N ASP A 27 14.25 -16.14 -17.56
CA ASP A 27 13.70 -17.27 -16.83
C ASP A 27 14.12 -17.20 -15.36
N CYS A 28 13.25 -17.64 -14.46
CA CYS A 28 13.63 -17.85 -13.06
C CYS A 28 14.85 -18.77 -12.86
N THR A 29 15.36 -19.48 -13.88
CA THR A 29 16.42 -20.47 -13.68
C THR A 29 17.29 -20.75 -14.92
N SER A 30 17.87 -19.75 -15.59
CA SER A 30 18.76 -20.12 -16.72
C SER A 30 20.00 -20.93 -16.29
N LYS A 31 20.43 -20.90 -15.00
CA LYS A 31 21.42 -21.83 -14.37
C LYS A 31 21.18 -22.02 -12.85
N PRO A 32 21.62 -23.14 -12.23
CA PRO A 32 21.54 -23.36 -10.77
C PRO A 32 22.23 -22.27 -9.92
N ASP A 33 23.31 -21.69 -10.45
CA ASP A 33 24.04 -20.59 -9.80
C ASP A 33 23.33 -19.23 -9.94
N ASP A 34 22.28 -19.14 -10.75
CA ASP A 34 21.47 -17.93 -11.00
C ASP A 34 20.07 -18.01 -10.35
N MET A 35 19.82 -19.04 -9.52
CA MET A 35 18.55 -19.26 -8.84
C MET A 35 18.32 -18.24 -7.71
N CYS A 36 17.32 -17.38 -7.92
CA CYS A 36 16.73 -16.48 -6.91
C CYS A 36 16.20 -17.25 -5.67
N MET A 37 16.13 -16.60 -4.51
CA MET A 37 15.73 -17.21 -3.22
C MET A 37 14.20 -17.34 -3.00
N GLY A 38 13.41 -17.56 -4.06
CA GLY A 38 11.93 -17.61 -3.99
C GLY A 38 11.33 -19.02 -4.04
N GLU A 39 10.07 -19.15 -3.63
CA GLU A 39 9.26 -20.38 -3.75
C GLU A 39 8.35 -20.37 -4.99
N ALA A 40 8.23 -19.20 -5.64
CA ALA A 40 7.44 -18.98 -6.84
C ALA A 40 8.11 -17.94 -7.75
N CYS A 41 7.63 -17.84 -8.98
CA CYS A 41 8.05 -16.87 -9.98
C CYS A 41 7.01 -15.76 -10.15
N PHE A 42 7.47 -14.56 -10.49
CA PHE A 42 6.60 -13.46 -10.88
C PHE A 42 7.00 -12.80 -12.19
N ALA A 43 6.03 -12.17 -12.84
CA ALA A 43 6.21 -11.15 -13.87
C ALA A 43 5.25 -9.99 -13.59
N LYS A 44 5.78 -8.79 -13.42
CA LYS A 44 5.02 -7.54 -13.27
C LYS A 44 5.16 -6.74 -14.56
N ILE A 45 4.07 -6.26 -15.09
CA ILE A 45 4.02 -5.53 -16.35
C ILE A 45 3.36 -4.17 -16.06
N GLU A 46 4.07 -3.09 -16.33
CA GLU A 46 3.56 -1.73 -16.29
C GLU A 46 3.39 -1.25 -17.73
N ILE A 47 2.17 -0.84 -18.08
CA ILE A 47 1.76 -0.41 -19.42
C ILE A 47 1.63 1.11 -19.40
N PHE A 48 2.35 1.75 -20.31
CA PHE A 48 2.37 3.18 -20.52
C PHE A 48 1.66 3.46 -21.83
N SER A 49 0.36 3.74 -21.72
CA SER A 49 -0.55 3.79 -22.87
C SER A 49 -0.25 4.98 -23.79
N ASP A 50 0.11 6.12 -23.20
CA ASP A 50 0.42 7.35 -23.94
C ASP A 50 1.71 7.17 -24.76
N GLU A 51 2.71 6.52 -24.16
CA GLU A 51 4.00 6.18 -24.76
C GLU A 51 3.97 4.89 -25.59
N LYS A 52 2.82 4.20 -25.64
CA LYS A 52 2.61 2.92 -26.34
C LYS A 52 3.67 1.86 -26.00
N THR A 53 4.13 1.83 -24.76
CA THR A 53 5.19 0.92 -24.31
C THR A 53 4.76 0.17 -23.07
N ALA A 54 5.44 -0.94 -22.79
CA ALA A 54 5.23 -1.71 -21.57
C ALA A 54 6.57 -2.18 -21.01
N ILE A 55 6.74 -2.05 -19.70
CA ILE A 55 7.93 -2.49 -18.99
C ILE A 55 7.57 -3.74 -18.19
N MET A 56 8.37 -4.79 -18.37
CA MET A 56 8.19 -6.04 -17.66
C MET A 56 9.35 -6.28 -16.68
N GLN A 57 9.01 -6.49 -15.41
CA GLN A 57 9.93 -6.89 -14.36
C GLN A 57 9.63 -8.32 -13.93
N LYS A 58 10.63 -9.20 -14.05
CA LYS A 58 10.51 -10.62 -13.67
C LYS A 58 11.45 -10.95 -12.52
N GLY A 59 11.11 -11.99 -11.79
CA GLY A 59 11.92 -12.47 -10.70
C GLY A 59 11.21 -13.57 -9.93
N CYS A 60 11.58 -13.74 -8.66
CA CYS A 60 11.05 -14.77 -7.80
C CYS A 60 10.56 -14.18 -6.49
N ILE A 61 9.61 -14.88 -5.88
CA ILE A 61 8.87 -14.41 -4.72
C ILE A 61 8.76 -15.53 -3.69
N THR A 62 8.85 -15.20 -2.41
CA THR A 62 8.76 -16.21 -1.33
C THR A 62 7.33 -16.70 -1.08
N ASP A 63 6.31 -15.94 -1.50
CA ASP A 63 4.92 -16.25 -1.26
C ASP A 63 4.04 -15.53 -2.30
N ILE A 64 3.08 -16.21 -2.91
CA ILE A 64 2.22 -15.63 -3.94
C ILE A 64 1.14 -14.78 -3.23
N PRO A 65 1.13 -13.44 -3.41
CA PRO A 65 0.17 -12.57 -2.75
C PRO A 65 -1.25 -12.98 -3.13
N GLY A 66 -2.10 -13.20 -2.13
CA GLY A 66 -3.49 -13.53 -2.39
C GLY A 66 -3.73 -14.93 -2.97
N GLY A 67 -2.73 -15.81 -3.04
CA GLY A 67 -2.83 -17.16 -3.62
C GLY A 67 -3.10 -17.18 -5.15
N GLN A 68 -2.79 -16.09 -5.85
CA GLN A 68 -3.24 -15.84 -7.22
C GLN A 68 -2.22 -16.31 -8.27
N LYS A 69 -2.39 -17.53 -8.78
CA LYS A 69 -1.65 -18.00 -9.96
C LYS A 69 -2.20 -17.41 -11.26
N GLY A 70 -1.34 -17.28 -12.26
CA GLY A 70 -1.64 -16.64 -13.53
C GLY A 70 -1.57 -15.13 -13.46
N CYS A 71 -2.05 -14.45 -14.50
CA CYS A 71 -1.98 -13.00 -14.63
C CYS A 71 -3.28 -12.32 -14.21
N GLN A 72 -3.16 -11.18 -13.54
CA GLN A 72 -4.27 -10.29 -13.26
C GLN A 72 -3.85 -8.83 -13.22
N TYR A 73 -4.78 -7.94 -13.59
CA TYR A 73 -4.68 -6.51 -13.29
C TYR A 73 -4.47 -6.23 -11.79
N ALA A 74 -3.65 -5.22 -11.48
CA ALA A 74 -3.36 -4.77 -10.12
C ALA A 74 -4.00 -3.39 -9.85
N SER A 75 -5.30 -3.42 -9.59
CA SER A 75 -6.22 -2.28 -9.42
C SER A 75 -6.64 -1.52 -10.69
N ASN A 76 -5.81 -1.45 -11.73
CA ASN A 76 -6.08 -0.68 -12.95
C ASN A 76 -5.67 -1.47 -14.23
N TYR A 77 -5.91 -0.90 -15.41
CA TYR A 77 -5.56 -1.54 -16.69
C TYR A 77 -4.07 -1.40 -17.06
N GLU A 78 -3.32 -0.60 -16.32
CA GLU A 78 -1.92 -0.26 -16.61
C GLU A 78 -0.96 -1.23 -15.93
N THR A 79 -1.32 -1.80 -14.79
CA THR A 79 -0.46 -2.72 -14.06
C THR A 79 -1.01 -4.15 -14.13
N LEU A 80 -0.20 -5.12 -14.57
CA LEU A 80 -0.49 -6.55 -14.48
C LEU A 80 0.53 -7.24 -13.59
N HIS A 81 0.06 -8.12 -12.71
CA HIS A 81 0.89 -9.02 -11.93
C HIS A 81 0.59 -10.47 -12.32
N CYS A 82 1.63 -11.24 -12.60
CA CYS A 82 1.56 -12.65 -12.93
C CYS A 82 2.40 -13.47 -11.95
N PHE A 83 1.86 -14.59 -11.47
CA PHE A 83 2.57 -15.50 -10.56
C PHE A 83 2.41 -16.97 -10.96
N CYS A 84 3.40 -17.79 -10.68
CA CYS A 84 3.38 -19.23 -10.94
C CYS A 84 4.42 -19.95 -10.06
N GLU A 85 4.23 -21.25 -9.83
CA GLU A 85 5.05 -22.04 -8.88
C GLU A 85 6.02 -23.02 -9.56
N GLU A 86 5.93 -23.17 -10.88
CA GLU A 86 6.82 -24.07 -11.63
C GLU A 86 8.15 -23.40 -11.94
N ASP A 87 9.20 -24.17 -12.18
CA ASP A 87 10.46 -23.60 -12.62
C ASP A 87 10.31 -22.95 -14.01
N GLU A 88 10.92 -21.77 -14.19
CA GLU A 88 10.91 -21.00 -15.46
C GLU A 88 9.51 -20.69 -15.98
N CYS A 89 8.52 -20.55 -15.08
CA CYS A 89 7.13 -20.44 -15.50
C CYS A 89 6.70 -19.03 -15.89
N ASN A 90 7.49 -18.00 -15.57
CA ASN A 90 7.22 -16.60 -15.90
C ASN A 90 7.61 -16.20 -17.34
N THR A 91 7.66 -17.16 -18.26
CA THR A 91 7.78 -16.91 -19.70
C THR A 91 6.45 -16.53 -20.32
N ARG A 92 6.50 -15.80 -21.45
CA ARG A 92 5.30 -15.42 -22.20
C ARG A 92 4.41 -16.63 -22.52
N HIS A 93 5.00 -17.72 -23.01
CA HIS A 93 4.24 -18.90 -23.41
C HIS A 93 3.58 -19.60 -22.21
N LYS A 94 4.34 -19.86 -21.14
CA LYS A 94 3.80 -20.54 -19.94
C LYS A 94 2.78 -19.68 -19.20
N MET A 95 2.89 -18.35 -19.29
CA MET A 95 1.91 -17.39 -18.75
C MET A 95 0.75 -17.08 -19.70
N ASN A 96 0.48 -17.93 -20.70
CA ASN A 96 -0.62 -17.73 -21.65
C ASN A 96 -0.61 -16.32 -22.29
N ASN A 97 0.54 -15.89 -22.79
CA ASN A 97 0.76 -14.56 -23.35
C ASN A 97 0.43 -13.40 -22.40
N PHE A 98 0.55 -13.63 -21.09
CA PHE A 98 0.19 -12.67 -20.04
C PHE A 98 -1.30 -12.27 -20.02
N MET A 99 -2.15 -13.11 -20.63
CA MET A 99 -3.59 -12.88 -20.63
C MET A 99 -4.15 -12.99 -19.22
N THR A 100 -4.95 -12.00 -18.83
CA THR A 100 -5.55 -11.97 -17.50
C THR A 100 -6.62 -13.05 -17.32
N ASN A 101 -6.69 -13.56 -16.09
CA ASN A 101 -7.77 -14.45 -15.71
C ASN A 101 -9.10 -13.70 -15.71
N ARG A 102 -10.16 -14.39 -16.12
CA ARG A 102 -11.50 -13.79 -16.16
C ARG A 102 -12.09 -13.77 -14.75
N LEU A 103 -12.11 -12.58 -14.14
CA LEU A 103 -12.77 -12.36 -12.86
C LEU A 103 -14.23 -11.92 -13.02
N PRO A 104 -15.09 -12.20 -12.03
CA PRO A 104 -16.46 -11.68 -11.99
C PRO A 104 -16.48 -10.16 -12.13
N THR A 105 -17.46 -9.64 -12.87
CA THR A 105 -17.69 -8.20 -13.00
C THR A 105 -18.79 -7.77 -12.03
N VAL A 106 -18.56 -6.66 -11.34
CA VAL A 106 -19.52 -6.00 -10.46
C VAL A 106 -19.84 -4.59 -10.97
N GLU A 107 -21.03 -4.12 -10.64
CA GLU A 107 -21.46 -2.75 -10.91
C GLU A 107 -21.49 -1.96 -9.59
N CYS A 108 -20.78 -0.83 -9.57
CA CYS A 108 -20.50 -0.03 -8.39
C CYS A 108 -20.99 1.39 -8.57
N CYS A 109 -21.33 2.08 -7.48
CA CYS A 109 -21.43 3.54 -7.51
C CYS A 109 -20.06 4.15 -7.84
N ALA A 110 -20.07 5.24 -8.62
CA ALA A 110 -18.88 6.00 -8.94
C ALA A 110 -19.12 7.48 -8.68
N CYS A 111 -18.29 8.08 -7.84
CA CYS A 111 -18.37 9.50 -7.46
C CYS A 111 -17.05 9.93 -6.83
N SER A 112 -16.63 11.17 -7.10
CA SER A 112 -15.43 11.76 -6.52
C SER A 112 -15.62 13.26 -6.31
N GLU A 113 -15.39 13.73 -5.09
CA GLU A 113 -15.47 15.16 -4.77
C GLU A 113 -14.46 15.99 -5.57
N ARG A 114 -13.32 15.42 -5.95
CA ARG A 114 -12.33 16.09 -6.82
C ARG A 114 -12.88 16.41 -8.21
N GLN A 115 -13.85 15.61 -8.67
CA GLN A 115 -14.57 15.84 -9.93
C GLN A 115 -15.81 16.73 -9.73
N GLY A 116 -15.99 17.30 -8.55
CA GLY A 116 -17.17 18.10 -8.19
C GLY A 116 -18.42 17.26 -7.89
N GLU A 117 -18.29 15.94 -7.83
CA GLU A 117 -19.40 15.02 -7.57
C GLU A 117 -19.43 14.66 -6.08
N ARG A 118 -20.52 15.00 -5.38
CA ARG A 118 -20.72 14.49 -4.03
C ARG A 118 -21.36 13.12 -4.10
N CYS A 119 -20.73 12.12 -3.48
CA CYS A 119 -21.31 10.78 -3.39
C CYS A 119 -22.66 10.84 -2.66
N PRO A 120 -23.77 10.48 -3.32
CA PRO A 120 -25.08 10.51 -2.69
C PRO A 120 -25.17 9.46 -1.58
N SER A 121 -25.90 9.76 -0.52
CA SER A 121 -26.11 8.82 0.59
C SER A 121 -26.98 7.62 0.20
N GLU A 122 -27.82 7.78 -0.84
CA GLU A 122 -28.71 6.77 -1.38
C GLU A 122 -28.75 6.89 -2.91
N ASN A 123 -28.78 5.76 -3.61
CA ASN A 123 -28.85 5.62 -5.07
C ASN A 123 -27.63 6.18 -5.84
N CYS A 124 -26.96 5.31 -6.61
CA CYS A 124 -25.84 5.74 -7.45
C CYS A 124 -26.29 6.72 -8.54
N LEU A 125 -25.75 7.94 -8.58
CA LEU A 125 -25.94 8.88 -9.69
C LEU A 125 -25.20 8.39 -10.95
N ARG A 126 -23.97 7.91 -10.76
CA ARG A 126 -23.12 7.32 -11.79
C ARG A 126 -22.68 5.95 -11.35
N LYS A 127 -22.54 5.05 -12.32
CA LYS A 127 -22.12 3.67 -12.10
C LYS A 127 -20.86 3.37 -12.90
N CYS A 128 -20.03 2.49 -12.37
CA CYS A 128 -18.89 1.94 -13.09
C CYS A 128 -18.89 0.41 -12.98
N ARG A 129 -18.10 -0.24 -13.84
CA ARG A 129 -17.95 -1.70 -13.87
C ARG A 129 -16.50 -2.08 -13.68
N GLY A 130 -16.26 -3.01 -12.77
CA GLY A 130 -14.93 -3.54 -12.48
C GLY A 130 -15.03 -4.91 -11.82
N ASN A 131 -13.95 -5.38 -11.18
CA ASN A 131 -13.93 -6.66 -10.48
C ASN A 131 -14.25 -6.53 -8.98
N TYR A 132 -14.16 -5.32 -8.44
CA TYR A 132 -14.57 -4.99 -7.08
C TYR A 132 -14.99 -3.52 -7.00
N CYS A 133 -15.85 -3.19 -6.02
CA CYS A 133 -16.12 -1.80 -5.65
C CYS A 133 -15.12 -1.36 -4.59
N VAL A 134 -14.77 -0.07 -4.61
CA VAL A 134 -13.91 0.56 -3.61
C VAL A 134 -14.60 1.78 -3.04
N VAL A 135 -14.45 1.97 -1.73
CA VAL A 135 -14.93 3.15 -1.01
C VAL A 135 -13.77 3.66 -0.18
N ASP A 136 -13.45 4.94 -0.32
CA ASP A 136 -12.46 5.57 0.52
C ASP A 136 -12.95 5.67 1.99
N PHE A 137 -12.04 6.00 2.88
CA PHE A 137 -12.39 6.07 4.29
C PHE A 137 -13.14 7.33 4.68
N ASP A 138 -12.77 8.47 4.10
CA ASP A 138 -13.45 9.74 4.39
C ASP A 138 -14.91 9.69 3.93
N GLY A 139 -15.26 8.69 3.12
CA GLY A 139 -16.59 8.46 2.62
C GLY A 139 -16.95 9.59 1.69
N VAL A 140 -16.04 9.90 0.77
CA VAL A 140 -16.15 10.98 -0.22
C VAL A 140 -15.92 10.49 -1.63
N GLU A 141 -15.26 9.34 -1.80
CA GLU A 141 -15.01 8.74 -3.10
C GLU A 141 -15.46 7.26 -3.13
N GLN A 142 -16.15 6.91 -4.21
CA GLN A 142 -16.50 5.54 -4.54
C GLN A 142 -16.14 5.25 -5.99
N GLY A 143 -15.77 4.01 -6.25
CA GLY A 143 -15.51 3.56 -7.61
C GLY A 143 -15.40 2.05 -7.71
N CYS A 144 -14.75 1.61 -8.77
CA CYS A 144 -14.46 0.21 -9.03
C CYS A 144 -13.02 0.09 -9.52
N GLY A 145 -12.40 -1.05 -9.21
CA GLY A 145 -11.08 -1.38 -9.73
C GLY A 145 -11.10 -2.62 -10.61
N LEU A 146 -10.01 -2.82 -11.34
CA LEU A 146 -9.79 -3.98 -12.20
C LEU A 146 -8.83 -4.95 -11.52
N GLY A 147 -9.12 -6.23 -11.69
CA GLY A 147 -8.35 -7.31 -11.12
C GLY A 147 -8.43 -7.42 -9.61
N PHE A 148 -7.30 -7.71 -8.99
CA PHE A 148 -7.22 -7.83 -7.54
C PHE A 148 -6.81 -6.49 -6.94
N PRO A 149 -7.43 -6.05 -5.84
CA PRO A 149 -7.07 -4.77 -5.25
C PRO A 149 -5.67 -4.85 -4.59
N ARG A 150 -4.91 -3.76 -4.72
CA ARG A 150 -3.55 -3.66 -4.13
C ARG A 150 -3.51 -3.89 -2.62
N LEU A 151 -4.60 -3.55 -1.92
CA LEU A 151 -4.67 -3.69 -0.46
C LEU A 151 -4.53 -5.15 -0.02
N GLN A 152 -4.98 -6.12 -0.81
CA GLN A 152 -4.93 -7.53 -0.42
C GLN A 152 -3.52 -8.11 -0.56
N SER A 153 -2.78 -7.68 -1.57
CA SER A 153 -1.34 -7.93 -1.63
C SER A 153 -0.64 -7.32 -0.40
N PHE A 154 -1.07 -6.12 0.02
CA PHE A 154 -0.53 -5.48 1.22
C PHE A 154 -0.90 -6.19 2.53
N LEU A 155 -2.10 -6.76 2.65
CA LEU A 155 -2.52 -7.49 3.86
C LEU A 155 -1.91 -8.89 3.96
N ARG A 156 -1.13 -9.33 2.95
CA ARG A 156 -0.66 -10.73 2.84
C ARG A 156 -1.83 -11.70 3.04
N MET A 157 -2.98 -11.33 2.49
CA MET A 157 -4.17 -12.14 2.63
C MET A 157 -3.94 -13.47 1.91
N GLY A 158 -4.53 -14.55 2.41
CA GLY A 158 -4.60 -15.82 1.68
C GLY A 158 -5.43 -15.67 0.40
N ASN A 159 -6.13 -16.70 -0.04
CA ASN A 159 -6.86 -16.62 -1.30
C ASN A 159 -7.94 -15.51 -1.30
N TYR A 160 -7.78 -14.49 -2.15
CA TYR A 160 -8.73 -13.38 -2.26
C TYR A 160 -10.15 -13.85 -2.55
N LEU A 161 -10.26 -14.89 -3.39
CA LEU A 161 -11.53 -15.39 -3.85
C LEU A 161 -12.32 -16.08 -2.73
N ASP A 162 -11.66 -16.52 -1.66
CA ASP A 162 -12.33 -17.09 -0.48
C ASP A 162 -13.17 -16.03 0.25
N TYR A 163 -12.84 -14.75 0.08
CA TYR A 163 -13.56 -13.61 0.64
C TYR A 163 -14.58 -13.01 -0.35
N GLN A 164 -14.97 -13.75 -1.39
CA GLN A 164 -15.95 -13.26 -2.34
C GLN A 164 -17.29 -12.95 -1.64
N GLY A 165 -17.84 -11.77 -1.91
CA GLY A 165 -19.06 -11.26 -1.25
C GLY A 165 -18.84 -10.65 0.13
N SER A 166 -17.64 -10.78 0.69
CA SER A 166 -17.29 -10.10 1.94
C SER A 166 -16.88 -8.65 1.69
N LEU A 167 -17.17 -7.79 2.66
CA LEU A 167 -16.55 -6.48 2.79
C LEU A 167 -15.16 -6.67 3.40
N ILE A 168 -14.13 -6.09 2.80
CA ILE A 168 -12.75 -6.13 3.31
C ILE A 168 -12.31 -4.71 3.54
N CYS A 169 -12.12 -4.32 4.79
CA CYS A 169 -11.75 -2.95 5.15
C CYS A 169 -10.46 -2.95 5.96
N ALA A 170 -9.52 -2.11 5.57
CA ALA A 170 -8.32 -1.89 6.36
C ALA A 170 -7.91 -0.42 6.34
N ARG A 171 -7.11 -0.07 7.33
CA ARG A 171 -6.39 1.19 7.44
C ARG A 171 -4.94 0.86 7.73
N TYR A 172 -4.03 1.31 6.89
CA TYR A 172 -2.62 1.35 7.23
C TYR A 172 -2.16 2.80 7.35
N GLU A 173 -1.25 3.03 8.28
CA GLU A 173 -0.70 4.36 8.56
C GLU A 173 0.81 4.23 8.74
N ALA A 174 1.57 4.70 7.75
CA ALA A 174 3.03 4.79 7.84
C ALA A 174 3.45 6.12 8.48
N THR A 175 2.77 7.21 8.12
CA THR A 175 2.91 8.54 8.73
C THR A 175 1.54 9.22 8.70
N PRO A 176 1.33 10.33 9.43
CA PRO A 176 0.09 11.11 9.31
C PRO A 176 -0.22 11.58 7.87
N ALA A 177 0.79 11.71 7.02
CA ALA A 177 0.65 12.07 5.60
C ALA A 177 0.60 10.84 4.66
N THR A 178 0.84 9.64 5.19
CA THR A 178 0.88 8.38 4.44
C THR A 178 -0.08 7.39 5.08
N VAL A 179 -1.36 7.72 4.94
CA VAL A 179 -2.47 6.88 5.34
C VAL A 179 -3.12 6.34 4.08
N MET A 180 -3.33 5.03 4.00
CA MET A 180 -4.30 4.47 3.07
C MET A 180 -5.31 3.65 3.82
N ASN A 181 -6.55 3.83 3.43
CA ASN A 181 -7.71 3.34 4.14
C ASN A 181 -8.87 3.25 3.17
N GLY A 182 -9.60 2.16 3.28
CA GLY A 182 -10.77 1.95 2.45
C GLY A 182 -11.30 0.55 2.57
N CYS A 183 -12.45 0.35 1.93
CA CYS A 183 -13.10 -0.95 1.83
C CYS A 183 -13.17 -1.41 0.39
N THR A 184 -13.09 -2.73 0.21
CA THR A 184 -13.32 -3.39 -1.06
C THR A 184 -14.34 -4.51 -0.92
N CYS A 185 -14.97 -4.86 -2.03
CA CYS A 185 -16.10 -5.79 -2.06
C CYS A 185 -16.31 -6.30 -3.48
N THR A 186 -16.51 -7.60 -3.59
CA THR A 186 -16.57 -8.35 -4.84
C THR A 186 -17.99 -8.79 -5.22
N GLN A 187 -18.98 -8.30 -4.48
CA GLN A 187 -20.39 -8.38 -4.85
C GLN A 187 -21.01 -7.00 -4.68
N PRO A 188 -22.04 -6.67 -5.48
CA PRO A 188 -22.84 -5.46 -5.33
C PRO A 188 -23.68 -5.57 -4.04
N SER A 189 -22.99 -5.51 -2.90
CA SER A 189 -23.63 -5.39 -1.60
C SER A 189 -24.07 -3.95 -1.43
N GLY A 190 -25.25 -3.75 -0.83
CA GLY A 190 -25.69 -2.42 -0.39
C GLY A 190 -24.66 -1.75 0.52
N MET A 191 -23.76 -2.50 1.18
CA MET A 191 -22.70 -1.93 2.00
C MET A 191 -21.79 -1.00 1.17
N CYS A 192 -21.10 -1.51 0.15
CA CYS A 192 -20.17 -0.69 -0.62
C CYS A 192 -20.80 0.32 -1.57
N ASN A 193 -22.04 0.10 -1.97
CA ASN A 193 -22.79 1.05 -2.78
C ASN A 193 -23.57 2.07 -1.92
N GLU A 194 -23.48 1.98 -0.60
CA GLU A 194 -24.04 2.96 0.34
C GLU A 194 -22.93 3.54 1.23
N LEU A 195 -22.43 4.70 0.83
CA LEU A 195 -21.28 5.39 1.44
C LEU A 195 -21.36 5.47 2.97
N ASN A 196 -22.50 5.89 3.50
CA ASN A 196 -22.71 6.03 4.95
C ASN A 196 -22.67 4.68 5.68
N LYS A 197 -23.23 3.61 5.10
CA LYS A 197 -23.17 2.28 5.71
C LYS A 197 -21.72 1.77 5.76
N THR A 198 -20.99 1.93 4.66
CA THR A 198 -19.57 1.56 4.63
C THR A 198 -18.73 2.38 5.60
N ARG A 199 -18.92 3.70 5.66
CA ARG A 199 -18.22 4.56 6.62
C ARG A 199 -18.50 4.16 8.07
N ASN A 200 -19.77 3.94 8.43
CA ASN A 200 -20.14 3.49 9.77
C ASN A 200 -19.51 2.14 10.11
N PHE A 201 -19.43 1.23 9.13
CA PHE A 201 -18.72 -0.04 9.29
C PHE A 201 -17.23 0.18 9.53
N GLN A 202 -16.56 1.02 8.74
CA GLN A 202 -15.13 1.33 8.89
C GLN A 202 -14.81 1.86 10.29
N VAL A 203 -15.57 2.85 10.76
CA VAL A 203 -15.40 3.41 12.10
C VAL A 203 -15.53 2.32 13.16
N LYS A 204 -16.63 1.58 13.14
CA LYS A 204 -16.95 0.60 14.19
C LYS A 204 -16.08 -0.67 14.16
N LYS A 205 -15.74 -1.15 12.96
CA LYS A 205 -15.12 -2.47 12.76
C LYS A 205 -13.64 -2.40 12.44
N VAL A 206 -13.11 -1.25 12.03
CA VAL A 206 -11.67 -1.08 11.77
C VAL A 206 -11.04 -0.16 12.81
N ILE A 207 -11.60 1.04 13.02
CA ILE A 207 -10.95 2.08 13.85
C ILE A 207 -11.17 1.85 15.34
N GLU A 208 -12.40 1.59 15.74
CA GLU A 208 -12.82 1.37 17.13
C GLU A 208 -12.64 -0.08 17.57
N ARG A 209 -12.31 -0.98 16.65
CA ARG A 209 -12.13 -2.39 16.94
C ARG A 209 -10.85 -2.61 17.76
N ARG A 210 -11.01 -3.26 18.92
CA ARG A 210 -9.92 -3.71 19.79
C ARG A 210 -9.02 -2.55 20.27
N GLN A 211 -9.60 -1.40 20.64
CA GLN A 211 -8.82 -0.24 21.10
C GLN A 211 -7.91 -0.54 22.30
N ASP A 212 -8.32 -1.48 23.16
CA ASP A 212 -7.53 -1.90 24.33
C ASP A 212 -6.44 -2.93 23.98
N GLU A 213 -6.41 -3.44 22.74
CA GLU A 213 -5.48 -4.46 22.25
C GLU A 213 -4.78 -3.95 20.97
N GLN A 214 -4.01 -2.87 21.11
CA GLN A 214 -3.24 -2.27 20.02
C GLN A 214 -1.73 -2.42 20.26
N ASN A 215 -1.01 -2.71 19.19
CA ASN A 215 0.43 -2.66 19.12
C ASN A 215 0.93 -1.24 18.82
N TYR A 216 1.87 -0.76 19.64
CA TYR A 216 2.73 0.38 19.30
C TYR A 216 3.72 -0.01 18.20
N CYS A 217 3.66 0.67 17.06
CA CYS A 217 4.49 0.41 15.89
C CYS A 217 5.39 1.60 15.60
N TYR A 218 6.55 1.35 14.98
CA TYR A 218 7.31 2.44 14.34
C TYR A 218 6.50 3.02 13.18
N SER A 219 6.52 4.34 13.05
CA SER A 219 5.82 5.09 12.01
C SER A 219 6.84 5.96 11.28
N LEU A 220 7.14 5.60 10.02
CA LEU A 220 7.94 6.43 9.13
C LEU A 220 7.67 6.14 7.64
N SER A 221 7.98 7.14 6.82
CA SER A 221 8.16 7.01 5.38
C SER A 221 9.51 7.61 5.04
N HIS A 222 10.37 6.84 4.38
CA HIS A 222 11.70 7.28 3.99
C HIS A 222 11.98 6.88 2.55
N LYS A 223 12.48 7.84 1.75
CA LYS A 223 12.90 7.61 0.36
C LYS A 223 14.34 8.07 0.19
N SER A 224 15.14 7.30 -0.53
CA SER A 224 16.56 7.57 -0.76
C SER A 224 17.02 6.98 -2.10
N SER A 225 17.99 7.61 -2.74
CA SER A 225 18.69 7.05 -3.90
C SER A 225 19.86 6.14 -3.51
N LYS A 226 20.19 6.05 -2.23
CA LYS A 226 21.25 5.20 -1.66
C LYS A 226 20.68 4.27 -0.60
N SER A 227 21.32 3.12 -0.42
CA SER A 227 21.01 2.23 0.69
C SER A 227 21.19 2.93 2.04
N PHE A 228 20.43 2.49 3.03
CA PHE A 228 20.42 3.02 4.39
C PHE A 228 20.34 1.88 5.40
N GLY A 229 20.74 2.16 6.63
CA GLY A 229 20.68 1.23 7.74
C GLY A 229 19.58 1.58 8.75
N GLN A 230 19.70 1.01 9.96
CA GLN A 230 18.75 1.22 11.05
C GLN A 230 18.67 2.66 11.55
N GLU A 231 19.61 3.53 11.21
CA GLU A 231 19.63 4.94 11.63
C GLU A 231 18.41 5.74 11.16
N VAL A 232 17.73 5.31 10.09
CA VAL A 232 16.50 5.95 9.60
C VAL A 232 15.38 5.93 10.64
N PHE A 233 15.36 4.91 11.52
CA PHE A 233 14.38 4.79 12.60
C PHE A 233 14.61 5.79 13.74
N LYS A 234 15.75 6.51 13.79
CA LYS A 234 15.94 7.57 14.81
C LYS A 234 14.95 8.72 14.66
N LYS A 235 14.36 8.89 13.47
CA LYS A 235 13.39 9.94 13.15
C LYS A 235 11.95 9.42 13.10
N SER A 236 11.72 8.14 13.43
CA SER A 236 10.38 7.58 13.39
C SER A 236 9.52 8.13 14.51
N THR A 237 8.25 8.39 14.21
CA THR A 237 7.21 8.52 15.22
C THR A 237 6.68 7.14 15.60
N THR A 238 5.62 7.10 16.39
CA THR A 238 4.88 5.88 16.69
C THR A 238 3.44 6.00 16.23
N CYS A 239 2.80 4.87 15.96
CA CYS A 239 1.36 4.80 15.76
C CYS A 239 0.81 3.48 16.34
N GLU A 240 -0.51 3.40 16.47
CA GLU A 240 -1.20 2.28 17.13
C GLU A 240 -2.06 1.51 16.12
N GLY A 241 -1.88 0.20 16.07
CA GLY A 241 -2.67 -0.70 15.23
C GLY A 241 -2.77 -2.10 15.82
N GLN A 242 -3.67 -2.91 15.30
CA GLN A 242 -3.75 -4.34 15.67
C GLN A 242 -2.47 -5.07 15.24
N PHE A 243 -1.87 -4.64 14.13
CA PHE A 243 -0.64 -5.19 13.58
C PHE A 243 0.34 -4.06 13.25
N CYS A 244 1.62 -4.39 13.15
CA CYS A 244 2.64 -3.52 12.60
C CYS A 244 3.08 -4.05 11.23
N PHE A 245 3.46 -3.14 10.34
CA PHE A 245 4.04 -3.50 9.05
C PHE A 245 5.34 -2.76 8.77
N ILE A 246 6.16 -3.36 7.93
CA ILE A 246 7.35 -2.74 7.33
C ILE A 246 7.47 -3.19 5.88
N SER A 247 7.64 -2.25 4.97
CA SER A 247 7.75 -2.46 3.53
C SER A 247 8.99 -1.76 3.02
N LEU A 248 9.85 -2.48 2.31
CA LEU A 248 11.04 -1.97 1.65
C LEU A 248 10.91 -2.25 0.16
N THR A 249 11.15 -1.24 -0.67
CA THR A 249 11.38 -1.39 -2.12
C THR A 249 12.75 -0.82 -2.43
N THR A 250 13.55 -1.48 -3.28
CA THR A 250 14.94 -1.07 -3.57
C THR A 250 15.14 -0.50 -4.97
N SER A 251 14.12 -0.60 -5.82
CA SER A 251 14.17 -0.05 -7.18
C SER A 251 12.84 0.53 -7.63
N GLU A 252 12.91 1.48 -8.55
CA GLU A 252 11.77 2.05 -9.26
C GLU A 252 11.93 1.81 -10.76
N ILE A 253 10.82 1.51 -11.43
CA ILE A 253 10.73 1.47 -12.89
C ILE A 253 10.50 2.90 -13.38
N VAL A 254 11.35 3.36 -14.31
CA VAL A 254 11.23 4.69 -14.93
C VAL A 254 11.31 4.57 -16.44
N LEU A 255 10.60 5.46 -17.13
CA LEU A 255 10.75 5.68 -18.57
C LEU A 255 11.78 6.77 -18.83
N GLU A 256 12.67 6.52 -19.78
CA GLU A 256 13.63 7.50 -20.29
C GLU A 256 13.44 7.64 -21.80
N SER A 257 13.50 8.85 -22.32
CA SER A 257 13.52 9.06 -23.77
C SER A 257 14.87 8.62 -24.34
N VAL A 258 14.84 7.99 -25.52
CA VAL A 258 16.05 7.51 -26.20
C VAL A 258 16.90 8.69 -26.72
N ASP A 259 16.24 9.80 -27.08
CA ASP A 259 16.86 11.01 -27.61
C ASP A 259 16.74 12.19 -26.66
N PHE A 260 17.80 13.00 -26.53
CA PHE A 260 17.74 14.33 -25.92
C PHE A 260 17.06 15.33 -26.86
N LYS A 261 15.72 15.34 -26.89
CA LYS A 261 14.91 16.43 -27.45
C LYS A 261 14.53 17.42 -26.33
N HIS A 262 14.41 18.71 -26.67
CA HIS A 262 14.12 19.77 -25.69
C HIS A 262 12.65 19.81 -25.23
N ASP A 263 11.75 19.16 -25.95
CA ASP A 263 10.33 19.10 -25.64
C ASP A 263 9.89 17.62 -25.51
N PHE A 264 9.20 17.31 -24.40
CA PHE A 264 8.79 15.93 -24.08
C PHE A 264 7.77 15.38 -25.09
N SER A 265 7.03 16.28 -25.74
CA SER A 265 6.03 15.97 -26.76
C SER A 265 6.64 15.53 -28.11
N GLU A 266 7.96 15.67 -28.29
CA GLU A 266 8.67 15.31 -29.52
C GLU A 266 9.36 13.94 -29.44
N HIS A 267 9.31 13.24 -28.30
CA HIS A 267 9.94 11.92 -28.17
C HIS A 267 9.05 10.83 -28.79
N ASP A 268 9.60 10.13 -29.78
CA ASP A 268 8.92 9.03 -30.47
C ASP A 268 9.32 7.65 -29.91
N GLU A 269 10.43 7.58 -29.14
CA GLU A 269 11.00 6.35 -28.59
C GLU A 269 11.34 6.51 -27.11
N PHE A 270 10.85 5.55 -26.31
CA PHE A 270 11.07 5.48 -24.87
C PHE A 270 11.68 4.13 -24.48
N VAL A 271 12.66 4.15 -23.58
CA VAL A 271 13.30 2.99 -22.99
C VAL A 271 12.95 2.92 -21.51
N GLY A 272 12.41 1.77 -21.11
CA GLY A 272 12.20 1.46 -19.70
C GLY A 272 13.50 1.10 -19.01
N THR A 273 13.80 1.71 -17.87
CA THR A 273 14.93 1.32 -17.03
C THR A 273 14.53 1.19 -15.57
N THR A 274 15.34 0.45 -14.82
CA THR A 274 15.17 0.26 -13.38
C THR A 274 16.28 1.04 -12.68
N ARG A 275 15.90 2.02 -11.85
CA ARG A 275 16.86 2.82 -11.07
C ARG A 275 16.83 2.41 -9.60
N PRO A 276 17.99 2.35 -8.91
CA PRO A 276 18.01 2.18 -7.47
C PRO A 276 17.27 3.32 -6.78
N ARG A 277 16.17 2.98 -6.11
CA ARG A 277 15.37 3.90 -5.33
C ARG A 277 14.82 3.14 -4.14
N PHE A 278 15.41 3.43 -2.99
CA PHE A 278 15.07 2.79 -1.75
C PHE A 278 13.91 3.54 -1.10
N GLU A 279 12.80 2.85 -0.89
CA GLU A 279 11.65 3.33 -0.15
C GLU A 279 11.36 2.40 1.02
N LEU A 280 11.31 2.96 2.23
CA LEU A 280 10.94 2.28 3.44
C LEU A 280 9.67 2.90 4.01
N LEU A 281 8.64 2.08 4.18
CA LEU A 281 7.44 2.40 4.93
C LEU A 281 7.38 1.51 6.16
N ALA A 282 7.23 2.09 7.34
CA ALA A 282 6.92 1.33 8.54
C ALA A 282 5.73 1.98 9.22
N GLY A 283 4.79 1.18 9.70
CA GLY A 283 3.57 1.71 10.29
C GLY A 283 2.74 0.68 11.01
N CYS A 284 1.50 1.07 11.29
CA CYS A 284 0.48 0.28 11.95
C CYS A 284 -0.65 -0.06 10.98
N LEU A 285 -1.29 -1.19 11.25
CA LEU A 285 -2.38 -1.76 10.48
C LEU A 285 -3.58 -2.00 11.39
N LYS A 286 -4.75 -1.58 10.92
CA LYS A 286 -6.06 -1.92 11.48
C LYS A 286 -6.88 -2.60 10.41
N VAL A 287 -7.49 -3.73 10.74
CA VAL A 287 -8.30 -4.55 9.83
C VAL A 287 -9.67 -4.83 10.46
N ASP A 288 -10.65 -5.09 9.61
CA ASP A 288 -12.00 -5.44 10.05
C ASP A 288 -12.11 -6.86 10.62
N ASP A 289 -11.23 -7.77 10.20
CA ASP A 289 -11.16 -9.17 10.62
C ASP A 289 -9.71 -9.68 10.57
N ASP A 290 -9.25 -10.33 11.65
CA ASP A 290 -7.88 -10.84 11.75
C ASP A 290 -7.63 -12.05 10.84
N ASN A 291 -8.70 -12.72 10.36
CA ASN A 291 -8.54 -13.83 9.41
C ASN A 291 -8.13 -13.35 8.00
N LYS A 292 -8.31 -12.06 7.70
CA LYS A 292 -8.01 -11.46 6.39
C LYS A 292 -6.56 -10.97 6.25
N ILE A 293 -5.70 -11.26 7.23
CA ILE A 293 -4.31 -10.83 7.29
C ILE A 293 -3.42 -11.99 7.70
N SER A 294 -2.21 -12.06 7.14
CA SER A 294 -1.23 -13.09 7.51
C SER A 294 0.09 -12.48 8.00
N LEU A 295 0.60 -13.01 9.11
CA LEU A 295 1.89 -12.63 9.70
C LEU A 295 3.08 -13.23 8.94
N GLY A 296 4.24 -12.57 8.98
CA GLY A 296 5.45 -12.95 8.25
C GLY A 296 5.81 -11.96 7.14
N CYS A 297 6.63 -12.40 6.18
CA CYS A 297 7.13 -11.55 5.08
C CYS A 297 6.89 -12.18 3.71
N THR A 298 6.60 -11.32 2.73
CA THR A 298 6.67 -11.64 1.30
C THR A 298 7.85 -10.87 0.72
N THR A 299 8.76 -11.57 0.05
CA THR A 299 9.99 -10.98 -0.48
C THR A 299 10.11 -11.30 -1.95
N GLU A 300 10.41 -10.29 -2.75
CA GLU A 300 10.67 -10.39 -4.19
C GLU A 300 12.16 -10.20 -4.46
N TYR A 301 12.67 -10.96 -5.42
CA TYR A 301 14.06 -10.94 -5.85
C TYR A 301 14.11 -10.84 -7.38
N LEU A 302 14.94 -9.94 -7.91
CA LEU A 302 15.12 -9.80 -9.36
C LEU A 302 15.98 -10.94 -9.94
N LYS A 303 17.03 -11.35 -9.21
CA LYS A 303 18.04 -12.34 -9.59
C LYS A 303 18.52 -13.11 -8.34
N ASN A 304 19.54 -13.97 -8.46
CA ASN A 304 20.26 -14.57 -7.33
C ASN A 304 21.12 -13.58 -6.54
N THR A 305 20.52 -12.46 -6.14
CA THR A 305 21.08 -11.54 -5.17
C THR A 305 20.38 -11.79 -3.84
N SER A 306 21.13 -11.84 -2.75
CA SER A 306 20.56 -11.81 -1.40
C SER A 306 19.79 -10.49 -1.13
N GLU A 307 20.01 -9.48 -1.96
CA GLU A 307 19.32 -8.20 -1.91
C GLU A 307 17.90 -8.32 -2.47
N PRO A 308 16.87 -8.01 -1.65
CA PRO A 308 15.49 -8.05 -2.10
C PRO A 308 15.18 -6.86 -3.02
N LEU A 309 14.41 -7.13 -4.08
CA LEU A 309 13.75 -6.09 -4.88
C LEU A 309 12.68 -5.38 -4.04
N SER A 310 11.86 -6.17 -3.37
CA SER A 310 10.88 -5.68 -2.41
C SER A 310 10.74 -6.67 -1.26
N LYS A 311 10.44 -6.16 -0.07
CA LYS A 311 10.17 -6.99 1.10
C LYS A 311 9.08 -6.34 1.93
N HIS A 312 8.00 -7.07 2.15
CA HIS A 312 6.85 -6.59 2.90
C HIS A 312 6.53 -7.55 4.03
N CYS A 313 6.54 -7.05 5.26
CA CYS A 313 6.35 -7.85 6.46
C CYS A 313 5.21 -7.31 7.32
N ILE A 314 4.49 -8.22 7.97
CA ILE A 314 3.46 -7.96 8.97
C ILE A 314 3.77 -8.75 10.22
N CYS A 315 3.64 -8.11 11.38
CA CYS A 315 3.89 -8.71 12.68
C CYS A 315 2.90 -8.16 13.73
N ASP A 316 2.72 -8.89 14.84
CA ASP A 316 1.64 -8.71 15.81
C ASP A 316 2.14 -8.36 17.23
N SER A 317 3.34 -7.78 17.34
CA SER A 317 3.93 -7.40 18.63
C SER A 317 4.45 -5.97 18.63
N HIS A 318 4.61 -5.39 19.82
CA HIS A 318 5.12 -4.03 19.96
C HIS A 318 6.49 -3.84 19.29
N LEU A 319 6.57 -2.80 18.45
CA LEU A 319 7.80 -2.33 17.80
C LEU A 319 8.54 -3.43 17.01
N CYS A 320 7.78 -4.41 16.52
CA CYS A 320 8.30 -5.53 15.74
C CYS A 320 8.71 -5.10 14.32
N ASN A 321 8.11 -4.04 13.79
CA ASN A 321 8.35 -3.50 12.45
C ASN A 321 9.64 -2.68 12.34
N PHE A 322 10.76 -3.28 12.70
CA PHE A 322 12.08 -2.66 12.73
C PHE A 322 12.98 -3.15 11.59
N HIS A 323 14.13 -2.50 11.43
CA HIS A 323 15.08 -2.74 10.34
C HIS A 323 15.48 -4.21 10.13
N HIS A 324 15.57 -5.01 11.20
CA HIS A 324 15.96 -6.42 11.13
C HIS A 324 15.02 -7.26 10.23
N LEU A 325 13.72 -6.94 10.19
CA LEU A 325 12.75 -7.65 9.36
C LEU A 325 13.03 -7.45 7.86
N VAL A 326 13.45 -6.25 7.46
CA VAL A 326 13.77 -5.97 6.05
C VAL A 326 15.20 -6.36 5.68
N SER A 327 16.15 -6.26 6.61
CA SER A 327 17.55 -6.62 6.35
C SER A 327 17.82 -8.13 6.44
N GLY A 328 16.92 -8.92 7.03
CA GLY A 328 17.13 -10.36 7.24
C GLY A 328 18.21 -10.69 8.27
N ILE A 329 18.73 -9.68 8.97
CA ILE A 329 19.71 -9.85 10.05
C ILE A 329 18.93 -10.21 11.32
N GLN A 330 19.47 -11.08 12.16
CA GLN A 330 18.85 -11.36 13.47
C GLN A 330 18.68 -10.06 14.28
N ASP A 331 17.55 -9.94 14.97
CA ASP A 331 17.32 -8.84 15.89
C ASP A 331 18.32 -8.92 17.05
N SER A 332 19.33 -8.06 17.02
CA SER A 332 20.38 -7.96 18.04
C SER A 332 19.95 -7.10 19.24
N ARG A 333 18.75 -6.51 19.20
CA ARG A 333 18.23 -5.72 20.33
C ARG A 333 17.97 -6.65 21.52
N PRO A 334 18.30 -6.23 22.75
CA PRO A 334 17.94 -6.99 23.94
C PRO A 334 16.42 -7.07 24.01
N ARG A 335 15.87 -8.29 23.98
CA ARG A 335 14.44 -8.50 24.16
C ARG A 335 14.06 -7.97 25.54
N ALA A 336 12.97 -7.22 25.61
CA ALA A 336 12.39 -6.84 26.89
C ALA A 336 12.14 -8.10 27.72
N THR A 337 12.57 -8.09 28.98
CA THR A 337 12.23 -9.16 29.92
C THR A 337 10.71 -9.23 30.08
N LYS A 338 10.14 -10.41 30.42
CA LYS A 338 8.70 -10.53 30.70
C LYS A 338 8.21 -9.47 31.68
N LYS A 339 9.03 -9.14 32.68
CA LYS A 339 8.73 -8.07 33.63
C LYS A 339 8.64 -6.69 32.97
N GLN A 340 9.55 -6.35 32.06
CA GLN A 340 9.49 -5.09 31.30
C GLN A 340 8.33 -5.04 30.31
N GLN A 341 7.92 -6.18 29.75
CA GLN A 341 6.72 -6.28 28.92
C GLN A 341 5.47 -6.03 29.76
N GLU A 342 5.29 -6.75 30.86
CA GLU A 342 4.16 -6.61 31.79
C GLU A 342 4.10 -5.22 32.45
N GLU A 343 5.26 -4.63 32.77
CA GLU A 343 5.36 -3.30 33.39
C GLU A 343 5.16 -2.18 32.36
N GLY A 344 5.58 -2.39 31.10
CA GLY A 344 5.22 -1.54 29.96
C GLY A 344 3.72 -1.55 29.68
N GLU A 345 3.10 -2.73 29.61
CA GLU A 345 1.65 -2.93 29.42
C GLU A 345 0.84 -2.32 30.58
N ARG A 346 1.32 -2.42 31.82
CA ARG A 346 0.67 -1.78 32.99
C ARG A 346 0.78 -0.25 32.94
N ASN A 347 1.94 0.28 32.59
CA ASN A 347 2.18 1.72 32.56
C ASN A 347 1.48 2.40 31.37
N GLN A 348 1.22 1.68 30.28
CA GLN A 348 0.43 2.15 29.14
C GLN A 348 -1.06 2.29 29.46
N ASN A 349 -1.59 1.46 30.39
CA ASN A 349 -2.97 1.55 30.87
C ASN A 349 -3.18 2.60 31.99
N SER A 350 -2.13 3.28 32.43
CA SER A 350 -2.23 4.36 33.41
C SER A 350 -2.07 5.72 32.71
N ILE A 351 -3.17 6.32 32.31
CA ILE A 351 -3.20 7.77 32.07
C ILE A 351 -2.86 8.44 33.41
N PRO A 352 -1.84 9.31 33.50
CA PRO A 352 -1.65 10.13 34.68
C PRO A 352 -2.89 11.01 34.84
N ARG A 353 -3.74 10.69 35.82
CA ARG A 353 -4.77 11.63 36.26
C ARG A 353 -4.03 12.80 36.90
N THR A 354 -3.77 13.84 36.12
CA THR A 354 -3.40 15.13 36.69
C THR A 354 -4.55 15.53 37.62
N PRO A 355 -4.33 15.66 38.93
CA PRO A 355 -5.39 16.11 39.81
C PRO A 355 -5.82 17.51 39.36
N PRO A 356 -7.14 17.81 39.32
CA PRO A 356 -7.59 19.16 39.02
C PRO A 356 -6.98 20.10 40.05
N HIS A 357 -6.20 21.07 39.56
CA HIS A 357 -5.69 22.15 40.38
C HIS A 357 -6.90 22.90 40.94
N LEU A 358 -7.19 22.69 42.22
CA LEU A 358 -8.12 23.50 43.00
C LEU A 358 -7.53 24.91 43.09
N THR A 359 -8.02 25.82 42.25
CA THR A 359 -7.87 27.26 42.48
C THR A 359 -8.80 27.65 43.62
N VAL A 360 -8.24 27.65 44.83
CA VAL A 360 -8.87 28.24 46.01
C VAL A 360 -8.78 29.76 45.86
N ASN A 361 -9.95 30.38 45.69
CA ASN A 361 -10.16 31.80 45.85
C ASN A 361 -9.72 32.24 47.24
N ASN A 362 -8.89 33.28 47.34
CA ASN A 362 -8.84 34.15 48.50
C ASN A 362 -8.93 35.60 48.04
N LEU A 363 -10.09 36.20 48.35
CA LEU A 363 -10.26 37.64 48.48
C LEU A 363 -9.39 38.14 49.64
N ALA A 364 -8.62 39.20 49.42
CA ALA A 364 -8.45 40.32 50.36
C ALA A 364 -7.70 41.49 49.69
N ASP A 365 -8.49 42.43 49.17
CA ASP A 365 -8.45 43.86 49.43
C ASP A 365 -7.17 44.74 49.33
N TYR A 366 -7.38 45.86 48.61
CA TYR A 366 -6.81 47.22 48.72
C TYR A 366 -5.36 47.51 48.29
N ARG A 367 -5.19 48.20 47.13
CA ARG A 367 -4.99 49.68 47.05
C ARG A 367 -4.64 50.16 45.62
N ILE A 368 -5.54 51.00 45.11
CA ILE A 368 -5.33 52.27 44.37
C ILE A 368 -3.91 52.56 43.85
N ALA A 369 -3.77 52.67 42.53
CA ALA A 369 -2.98 53.72 41.86
C ALA A 369 -3.54 53.98 40.45
N LEU A 370 -3.82 55.26 40.19
CA LEU A 370 -4.41 55.83 38.99
C LEU A 370 -3.40 56.00 37.82
N ILE A 371 -3.97 56.39 36.67
CA ILE A 371 -3.43 57.21 35.55
C ILE A 371 -2.73 56.42 34.39
N PRO A 372 -2.82 56.85 33.10
CA PRO A 372 -4.00 56.94 32.22
C PRO A 372 -3.80 56.26 30.83
N PHE A 373 -4.90 56.21 30.08
CA PHE A 373 -4.99 55.86 28.67
C PHE A 373 -4.18 56.78 27.73
N ILE A 374 -3.47 56.18 26.77
CA ILE A 374 -3.03 56.80 25.52
C ILE A 374 -3.67 56.01 24.37
N PRO A 375 -4.43 56.65 23.46
CA PRO A 375 -4.89 55.99 22.24
C PRO A 375 -3.84 56.23 21.13
N LEU A 376 -3.31 55.15 20.53
CA LEU A 376 -2.56 55.26 19.28
C LEU A 376 -3.44 54.88 18.09
N ILE A 377 -3.83 55.94 17.39
CA ILE A 377 -4.22 55.99 15.99
C ILE A 377 -3.10 55.39 15.13
N ILE A 378 -3.40 54.46 14.23
CA ILE A 378 -2.75 54.42 12.90
C ILE A 378 -3.81 54.14 11.84
N LEU A 379 -4.03 55.16 11.04
CA LEU A 379 -4.68 55.18 9.73
C LEU A 379 -3.58 55.47 8.70
N HIS A 380 -3.87 55.14 7.43
CA HIS A 380 -3.25 55.63 6.19
C HIS A 380 -1.99 54.89 5.69
N ILE A 381 -1.89 54.50 4.42
CA ILE A 381 -2.56 54.93 3.16
C ILE A 381 -2.94 53.72 2.31
#